data_AF-A0A7S3HR10-F1
#
_entry.id   AF-A0A7S3HR10-F1
#
_cell.length_a   1.000
_cell.length_b   1.000
_cell.length_c   1.000
_cell.angle_alpha   90.00
_cell.angle_beta   90.00
_cell.angle_gamma   90.00
#
_symmetry.space_group_name_H-M   'P 1'
#
loop_
_entity.id
_entity.type
_entity.pdbx_description
1 polymer ?
#
loop_
_entity_poly.entity_id
_entity_poly.type
_entity_poly.pdbx_seq_one_letter_code
_entity_poly.pdbx_strand_id
1 'polypeptide(L)'
;MNHLLKSSVRISARSSGLLRGPSALGGSRLLNVHEYVSMDIFRGFGIPVPKSGMATSVDEAKKLYKDVIGEGKDCVIKAMVLTGGRGLGHFSNGFKGGVHLCNKPGDVEKFASQMLGQNLITKQTTKEGLPCTKVMLAERMYMRR
;
A
#
# COMPACT_ATOMS: atom_id res chain seq x y z
N MET A 1 -72.51 -38.27 -17.28
CA MET A 1 -71.11 -38.73 -17.02
C MET A 1 -70.54 -37.81 -15.94
N ASN A 2 -70.91 -38.02 -14.68
CA ASN A 2 -70.11 -38.70 -13.64
C ASN A 2 -68.64 -38.29 -13.61
N HIS A 3 -68.25 -37.41 -12.68
CA HIS A 3 -67.50 -37.72 -11.45
C HIS A 3 -67.03 -36.41 -10.78
N LEU A 4 -67.59 -36.07 -9.62
CA LEU A 4 -67.09 -36.32 -8.26
C LEU A 4 -65.99 -35.37 -7.76
N LEU A 5 -66.41 -34.57 -6.78
CA LEU A 5 -65.70 -34.01 -5.63
C LEU A 5 -64.33 -34.62 -5.31
N LYS A 6 -63.37 -33.75 -4.96
CA LYS A 6 -62.53 -33.91 -3.76
C LYS A 6 -61.92 -32.56 -3.34
N SER A 7 -62.46 -32.06 -2.24
CA SER A 7 -61.83 -31.15 -1.29
C SER A 7 -60.40 -31.57 -0.95
N SER A 8 -59.46 -30.62 -0.94
CA SER A 8 -58.33 -30.68 -0.02
C SER A 8 -57.77 -29.28 0.23
N VAL A 9 -58.21 -28.73 1.36
CA VAL A 9 -57.53 -27.63 2.05
C VAL A 9 -56.10 -28.08 2.35
N ARG A 10 -55.10 -27.42 1.75
CA ARG A 10 -53.71 -27.54 2.22
C ARG A 10 -53.40 -26.35 3.13
N ILE A 11 -53.48 -26.62 4.43
CA ILE A 11 -52.89 -25.80 5.49
C ILE A 11 -51.38 -26.11 5.55
N SER A 12 -50.61 -25.08 5.94
CA SER A 12 -49.22 -25.11 6.42
C SER A 12 -48.14 -25.11 5.32
N ALA A 13 -47.12 -24.26 5.33
CA ALA A 13 -46.59 -23.38 6.37
C ALA A 13 -46.07 -22.09 5.73
N ARG A 14 -46.41 -20.94 6.30
CA ARG A 14 -45.55 -19.76 6.19
C ARG A 14 -44.28 -20.11 6.98
N SER A 15 -43.18 -20.40 6.31
CA SER A 15 -41.88 -20.37 6.96
C SER A 15 -41.52 -18.91 7.22
N SER A 16 -42.05 -18.45 8.35
CA SER A 16 -41.54 -17.32 9.11
C SER A 16 -40.02 -17.41 9.21
N GLY A 17 -39.34 -16.36 8.76
CA GLY A 17 -38.03 -15.97 9.26
C GLY A 17 -36.93 -17.02 9.11
N LEU A 18 -36.25 -17.01 7.97
CA LEU A 18 -34.81 -17.19 8.00
C LEU A 18 -34.25 -16.01 8.80
N LEU A 19 -34.14 -16.19 10.12
CA LEU A 19 -33.34 -15.37 11.00
C LEU A 19 -31.93 -15.36 10.38
N ARG A 20 -31.62 -14.25 9.72
CA ARG A 20 -30.26 -13.89 9.35
C ARG A 20 -29.47 -13.96 10.65
N GLY A 21 -28.68 -15.02 10.80
CA GLY A 21 -27.81 -15.22 11.96
C GLY A 21 -26.97 -13.96 12.18
N PRO A 22 -26.48 -13.71 13.41
CA PRO A 22 -25.72 -12.52 13.72
C PRO A 22 -24.63 -12.40 12.65
N SER A 23 -24.72 -11.30 11.88
CA SER A 23 -23.70 -10.88 10.94
C SER A 23 -22.39 -11.12 11.65
N ALA A 24 -21.54 -11.99 11.11
CA ALA A 24 -20.17 -12.08 11.55
C ALA A 24 -19.65 -10.65 11.46
N LEU A 25 -19.60 -9.96 12.59
CA LEU A 25 -18.92 -8.69 12.75
C LEU A 25 -17.45 -9.05 12.66
N GLY A 26 -17.01 -9.42 11.46
CA GLY A 26 -15.61 -9.48 11.10
C GLY A 26 -15.10 -8.09 11.38
N GLY A 27 -14.33 -7.96 12.45
CA GLY A 27 -13.85 -6.67 12.92
C GLY A 27 -13.27 -5.90 11.74
N SER A 28 -13.83 -4.72 11.47
CA SER A 28 -13.30 -3.86 10.42
C SER A 28 -11.87 -3.50 10.80
N ARG A 29 -10.90 -3.91 9.96
CA ARG A 29 -9.50 -3.54 10.15
C ARG A 29 -9.30 -2.12 9.63
N LEU A 30 -9.64 -1.15 10.48
CA LEU A 30 -9.56 0.29 10.21
C LEU A 30 -8.15 0.86 10.47
N LEU A 31 -7.10 0.13 10.12
CA LEU A 31 -5.74 0.58 10.34
C LEU A 31 -4.84 0.20 9.17
N ASN A 32 -4.29 1.23 8.53
CA ASN A 32 -3.18 1.11 7.60
C ASN A 32 -2.04 1.97 8.15
N VAL A 33 -0.85 1.39 8.25
CA VAL A 33 0.37 2.10 8.64
C VAL A 33 1.32 2.17 7.45
N HIS A 34 2.11 3.23 7.40
CA HIS A 34 3.17 3.33 6.40
C HIS A 34 4.28 2.31 6.68
N GLU A 35 4.99 1.93 5.63
CA GLU A 35 6.12 0.98 5.70
C GLU A 35 7.16 1.36 6.77
N TYR A 36 7.48 2.65 6.92
CA TYR A 36 8.46 3.12 7.91
C TYR A 36 7.99 2.86 9.36
N VAL A 37 6.69 3.01 9.64
CA VAL A 37 6.13 2.77 10.98
C VAL A 37 6.29 1.29 11.35
N SER A 38 5.98 0.39 10.43
CA SER A 38 6.18 -1.04 10.64
C SER A 38 7.66 -1.39 10.86
N MET A 39 8.55 -0.76 10.10
CA MET A 39 10.01 -0.95 10.26
C MET A 39 10.51 -0.46 11.62
N ASP A 40 10.02 0.68 12.10
CA ASP A 40 10.41 1.22 13.40
C ASP A 40 9.92 0.32 14.54
N ILE A 41 8.69 -0.22 14.44
CA ILE A 41 8.20 -1.24 15.38
C ILE A 41 9.13 -2.44 15.39
N PHE A 42 9.45 -3.02 14.22
CA PHE A 42 10.35 -4.17 14.12
C PHE A 42 11.73 -3.89 14.72
N ARG A 43 12.31 -2.72 14.43
CA ARG A 43 13.59 -2.29 15.01
C ARG A 43 13.53 -2.20 16.53
N GLY A 44 12.42 -1.69 17.09
CA GLY A 44 12.21 -1.62 18.54
C GLY A 44 12.19 -2.98 19.23
N PHE A 45 11.80 -4.04 18.52
CA PHE A 45 11.83 -5.43 19.01
C PHE A 45 13.10 -6.20 18.61
N GLY A 46 14.12 -5.52 18.07
CA GLY A 46 15.37 -6.16 17.66
C GLY A 46 15.25 -7.02 16.39
N ILE A 47 14.15 -6.91 15.64
CA ILE A 47 13.98 -7.59 14.36
C ILE A 47 14.76 -6.80 13.29
N PRO A 48 15.67 -7.45 12.54
CA PRO A 48 16.49 -6.76 11.55
C PRO A 48 15.63 -6.25 10.39
N VAL A 49 15.78 -4.96 10.08
CA VAL A 49 15.19 -4.30 8.93
C VAL A 49 16.27 -3.55 8.15
N PRO A 50 16.12 -3.32 6.84
CA PRO A 50 17.08 -2.52 6.07
C PRO A 50 17.29 -1.15 6.70
N LYS A 51 18.52 -0.63 6.62
CA LYS A 51 18.75 0.77 6.99
C LYS A 51 17.91 1.67 6.10
N SER A 52 17.16 2.59 6.69
CA SER A 52 16.27 3.46 5.94
C SER A 52 16.12 4.82 6.59
N GLY A 53 15.76 5.80 5.78
CA GLY A 53 15.51 7.17 6.20
C GLY A 53 14.37 7.79 5.39
N MET A 54 13.68 8.75 6.00
CA MET A 54 12.52 9.46 5.43
C MET A 54 12.90 10.89 5.06
N ALA A 55 12.58 11.29 3.82
CA ALA A 55 12.76 12.66 3.33
C ALA A 55 11.43 13.28 2.90
N THR A 56 11.28 14.57 3.18
CA THR A 56 10.19 15.44 2.74
C THR A 56 10.61 16.41 1.64
N SER A 57 11.92 16.58 1.44
CA SER A 57 12.50 17.41 0.37
C SER A 57 13.58 16.67 -0.40
N VAL A 58 13.94 17.18 -1.57
CA VAL A 58 15.02 16.63 -2.40
C VAL A 58 16.37 16.75 -1.68
N ASP A 59 16.62 17.86 -0.99
CA ASP A 59 17.84 18.08 -0.23
C ASP A 59 17.95 17.14 0.97
N GLU A 60 16.84 16.88 1.66
CA GLU A 60 16.80 15.85 2.71
C GLU A 60 17.10 14.47 2.13
N ALA A 61 16.56 14.13 0.96
CA ALA A 61 16.86 12.84 0.32
C ALA A 61 18.35 12.71 -0.02
N LYS A 62 18.99 13.77 -0.54
CA LYS A 62 20.44 13.80 -0.80
C LYS A 62 21.25 13.63 0.49
N LYS A 63 20.85 14.32 1.55
CA LYS A 63 21.50 14.22 2.86
C LYS A 63 21.38 12.81 3.44
N LEU A 64 20.18 12.21 3.42
CA LEU A 64 19.97 10.83 3.87
C LEU A 64 20.77 9.81 3.07
N TYR A 65 20.92 10.02 1.76
CA TYR A 65 21.75 9.16 0.93
C TYR A 65 23.21 9.17 1.43
N LYS A 66 23.75 10.35 1.76
CA LYS A 66 25.11 10.48 2.29
C LYS A 66 25.24 9.91 3.71
N ASP A 67 24.34 10.30 4.61
CA ASP A 67 24.47 10.06 6.04
C ASP A 67 24.00 8.67 6.49
N VAL A 68 22.94 8.14 5.86
CA VAL A 68 22.27 6.90 6.30
C VAL A 68 22.60 5.71 5.39
N ILE A 69 22.52 5.92 4.08
CA ILE A 69 22.79 4.85 3.11
C ILE A 69 24.31 4.68 2.93
N GLY A 70 25.02 5.79 2.74
CA GLY A 70 26.43 5.84 2.40
C GLY A 70 26.62 6.14 0.92
N GLU A 71 27.42 7.18 0.64
CA GLU A 71 27.72 7.62 -0.71
C GLU A 71 28.35 6.49 -1.54
N GLY A 72 27.89 6.33 -2.78
CA GLY A 72 28.34 5.27 -3.69
C GLY A 72 27.69 3.91 -3.49
N LYS A 73 26.80 3.73 -2.50
CA LYS A 73 26.04 2.49 -2.35
C LYS A 73 24.72 2.53 -3.12
N ASP A 74 24.27 1.36 -3.54
CA ASP A 74 22.93 1.20 -4.10
C ASP A 74 21.85 1.36 -3.01
N CYS A 75 20.77 2.05 -3.35
CA CYS A 75 19.58 2.10 -2.51
C CYS A 75 18.30 2.00 -3.31
N VAL A 76 17.18 1.89 -2.61
CA VAL A 76 15.85 1.92 -3.18
C VAL A 76 15.13 3.15 -2.65
N ILE A 77 14.62 3.98 -3.56
CA ILE A 77 13.71 5.07 -3.21
C ILE A 77 12.26 4.58 -3.36
N LYS A 78 11.44 4.82 -2.34
CA LYS A 78 10.05 4.39 -2.28
C LYS A 78 9.14 5.56 -1.94
N ALA A 79 8.10 5.76 -2.75
CA ALA A 79 7.04 6.70 -2.49
C ALA A 79 6.23 6.26 -1.25
N MET A 80 6.07 7.15 -0.28
CA MET A 80 5.39 6.83 0.98
C MET A 80 3.92 7.21 0.92
N VAL A 81 3.17 6.36 0.23
CA VAL A 81 1.72 6.49 -0.01
C VAL A 81 1.01 5.26 0.53
N LEU A 82 -0.13 5.42 1.22
CA LEU A 82 -0.93 4.32 1.79
C LEU A 82 -1.74 3.59 0.71
N THR A 83 -1.02 2.96 -0.22
CA THR A 83 -1.57 2.10 -1.26
C THR A 83 -0.55 1.02 -1.60
N GLY A 84 -1.01 -0.14 -1.99
CA GLY A 84 -0.18 -1.14 -2.67
C GLY A 84 0.01 -0.78 -4.14
N GLY A 85 0.69 -1.65 -4.88
CA GLY A 85 0.90 -1.47 -6.33
C GLY A 85 1.82 -0.32 -6.73
N ARG A 86 2.51 0.32 -5.77
CA ARG A 86 3.35 1.52 -5.99
C ARG A 86 4.35 1.34 -7.14
N GLY A 87 5.06 0.21 -7.21
CA GLY A 87 6.08 -0.04 -8.25
C GLY A 87 5.52 -0.06 -9.68
N LEU A 88 4.25 -0.43 -9.86
CA LEU A 88 3.56 -0.44 -11.15
C LEU A 88 2.69 0.80 -11.38
N GLY A 89 2.64 1.72 -10.42
CA GLY A 89 1.89 2.97 -10.51
C GLY A 89 2.56 3.99 -11.43
N HIS A 90 1.97 5.17 -11.53
CA HIS A 90 2.53 6.33 -12.19
C HIS A 90 2.10 7.61 -11.46
N PHE A 91 2.90 8.65 -11.56
CA PHE A 91 2.63 9.94 -10.96
C PHE A 91 1.84 10.85 -11.90
N SER A 92 1.20 11.86 -11.32
CA SER A 92 0.45 12.90 -12.04
C SER A 92 1.28 13.65 -13.09
N ASN A 93 2.60 13.76 -12.89
CA ASN A 93 3.53 14.35 -13.85
C ASN A 93 4.00 13.39 -14.96
N GLY A 94 3.45 12.16 -15.02
CA GLY A 94 3.81 11.14 -15.99
C GLY A 94 5.00 10.26 -15.61
N PHE A 95 5.66 10.52 -14.47
CA PHE A 95 6.75 9.67 -13.98
C PHE A 95 6.24 8.27 -13.61
N LYS A 96 6.90 7.21 -14.07
CA LYS A 96 6.42 5.83 -13.90
C LYS A 96 7.07 5.16 -12.69
N GLY A 97 6.27 4.49 -11.88
CA GLY A 97 6.69 3.70 -10.73
C GLY A 97 6.95 4.56 -9.47
N GLY A 98 6.41 4.12 -8.34
CA GLY A 98 6.67 4.67 -7.01
C GLY A 98 7.79 3.95 -6.24
N VAL A 99 8.52 3.03 -6.88
CA VAL A 99 9.64 2.29 -6.27
C VAL A 99 10.74 2.16 -7.31
N HIS A 100 11.92 2.73 -7.04
CA HIS A 100 13.05 2.74 -7.98
C HIS A 100 14.35 2.34 -7.32
N LEU A 101 15.18 1.61 -8.06
CA LEU A 101 16.58 1.37 -7.71
C LEU A 101 17.40 2.61 -8.06
N CYS A 102 18.17 3.11 -7.10
CA CYS A 102 19.16 4.17 -7.29
C CYS A 102 20.53 3.50 -7.32
N ASN A 103 21.15 3.42 -8.50
CA ASN A 103 22.47 2.82 -8.71
C ASN A 103 23.40 3.71 -9.55
N LYS A 104 22.94 4.90 -9.93
CA LYS A 104 23.73 5.91 -10.62
C LYS A 104 23.84 7.17 -9.76
N PRO A 105 24.95 7.93 -9.90
CA PRO A 105 25.06 9.25 -9.29
C PRO A 105 23.86 10.14 -9.67
N GLY A 106 23.25 10.78 -8.67
CA GLY A 106 22.11 11.68 -8.87
C GLY A 106 20.74 11.02 -9.00
N ASP A 107 20.64 9.68 -9.03
CA ASP A 107 19.35 8.98 -9.11
C ASP A 107 18.39 9.38 -7.97
N VAL A 108 18.93 9.50 -6.75
CA VAL A 108 18.13 9.89 -5.57
C VAL A 108 17.47 11.25 -5.77
N GLU A 109 18.25 12.25 -6.19
CA GLU A 109 17.76 13.60 -6.44
C GLU A 109 16.74 13.64 -7.57
N LYS A 110 17.07 12.97 -8.68
CA LYS A 110 16.19 12.84 -9.83
C LYS A 110 14.86 12.23 -9.43
N PHE A 111 14.86 11.06 -8.80
CA PHE A 111 13.63 10.36 -8.46
C PHE A 111 12.84 11.08 -7.35
N ALA A 112 13.50 11.62 -6.33
CA ALA A 112 12.82 12.39 -5.30
C ALA A 112 12.09 13.61 -5.89
N SER A 113 12.70 14.33 -6.84
CA SER A 113 12.06 15.48 -7.50
C SER A 113 10.83 15.11 -8.34
N GLN A 114 10.79 13.88 -8.86
CA GLN A 114 9.65 13.39 -9.65
C GLN A 114 8.52 12.83 -8.77
N MET A 115 8.81 12.45 -7.52
CA MET A 115 7.82 11.85 -6.61
C MET A 115 7.23 12.86 -5.63
N LEU A 116 8.06 13.71 -5.03
CA LEU A 116 7.64 14.61 -3.95
C LEU A 116 6.69 15.69 -4.46
N GLY A 117 5.58 15.88 -3.74
CA GLY A 117 4.53 16.85 -4.10
C GLY A 117 3.63 16.40 -5.25
N GLN A 118 3.82 15.20 -5.80
CA GLN A 118 3.00 14.64 -6.87
C GLN A 118 2.01 13.61 -6.34
N ASN A 119 0.94 13.34 -7.09
CA ASN A 119 0.00 12.26 -6.75
C ASN A 119 0.45 10.96 -7.42
N LEU A 120 0.51 9.87 -6.65
CA LEU A 120 0.76 8.53 -7.16
C LEU A 120 -0.58 7.83 -7.47
N ILE A 121 -0.77 7.48 -8.73
CA ILE A 121 -1.88 6.66 -9.21
C ILE A 121 -1.44 5.20 -9.27
N THR A 122 -2.22 4.31 -8.67
CA THR A 122 -2.04 2.86 -8.77
C THR A 122 -3.38 2.18 -9.11
N LYS A 123 -3.38 0.87 -9.34
CA LYS A 123 -4.62 0.08 -9.50
C LYS A 123 -5.54 0.12 -8.28
N GLN A 124 -5.03 0.52 -7.12
CA GLN A 124 -5.74 0.50 -5.84
C GLN A 124 -6.16 1.91 -5.39
N THR A 125 -5.81 2.97 -6.14
CA THR A 125 -6.23 4.34 -5.86
C THR A 125 -7.38 4.75 -6.78
N THR A 126 -7.97 5.92 -6.53
CA THR A 126 -8.82 6.59 -7.53
C THR A 126 -7.97 7.11 -8.70
N LYS A 127 -8.63 7.70 -9.71
CA LYS A 127 -7.96 8.25 -10.90
C LYS A 127 -7.06 9.44 -10.57
N GLU A 128 -7.39 10.16 -9.51
CA GLU A 128 -6.67 11.32 -8.99
C GLU A 128 -5.38 10.94 -8.24
N GLY A 129 -5.27 9.66 -7.85
CA GLY A 129 -4.16 9.13 -7.07
C GLY A 129 -4.18 9.60 -5.61
N LEU A 130 -3.07 9.37 -4.92
CA LEU A 130 -2.86 9.83 -3.55
C LEU A 130 -1.57 10.66 -3.46
N PRO A 131 -1.54 11.72 -2.62
CA PRO A 131 -0.40 12.61 -2.54
C PRO A 131 0.84 11.92 -1.96
N CYS A 132 1.99 12.14 -2.60
CA CYS A 132 3.29 11.69 -2.14
C CYS A 132 4.06 12.87 -1.52
N THR A 133 3.86 13.11 -0.23
CA THR A 133 4.55 14.16 0.53
C THR A 133 5.90 13.73 1.10
N LYS A 134 6.18 12.42 1.10
CA LYS A 134 7.40 11.83 1.64
C LYS A 134 7.90 10.70 0.76
N VAL A 135 9.22 10.53 0.75
CA VAL A 135 9.90 9.36 0.18
C VAL A 135 10.75 8.70 1.25
N MET A 136 10.93 7.39 1.13
CA MET A 136 11.85 6.62 1.95
C MET A 136 13.02 6.17 1.09
N LEU A 137 14.25 6.41 1.56
CA LEU A 137 15.43 5.73 1.05
C LEU A 137 15.71 4.53 1.93
N ALA A 138 15.89 3.37 1.31
CA ALA A 138 16.22 2.13 2.00
C ALA A 138 17.44 1.48 1.36
N GLU A 139 18.29 0.90 2.19
CA GLU A 139 19.41 0.06 1.79
C GLU A 139 18.93 -1.03 0.83
N ARG A 140 19.67 -1.22 -0.27
CA ARG A 140 19.39 -2.31 -1.19
C ARG A 140 19.81 -3.62 -0.55
N MET A 141 18.84 -4.49 -0.30
CA MET A 141 19.09 -5.88 0.06
C MET A 141 19.24 -6.72 -1.21
N TYR A 142 20.30 -7.52 -1.26
CA TYR A 142 20.53 -8.48 -2.34
C TYR A 142 19.87 -9.81 -1.98
N MET A 143 19.15 -10.39 -2.94
CA MET A 143 18.57 -11.71 -2.77
C MET A 143 19.69 -12.74 -2.69
N ARG A 144 19.69 -13.58 -1.65
CA ARG A 144 20.56 -14.75 -1.61
C ARG A 144 20.11 -15.66 -2.76
N ARG A 145 21.01 -15.92 -3.70
CA ARG A 145 20.82 -16.88 -4.78
C ARG A 145 21.19 -18.27 -4.29
#